data_AF-A0AAW5IK70-F1
#
_entry.id   AF-A0AAW5IK70-F1
#
_cell.length_a   1.000
_cell.length_b   1.000
_cell.length_c   1.000
_cell.angle_alpha   90.00
_cell.angle_beta   90.00
_cell.angle_gamma   90.00
#
_symmetry.space_group_name_H-M   'P 1'
#
loop_
_entity.id
_entity.type
_entity.pdbx_description
1 polymer ?
#
loop_
_entity_poly.entity_id
_entity_poly.type
_entity_poly.pdbx_seq_one_letter_code
_entity_poly.pdbx_strand_id
1 'polypeptide(L)'
;MKPLSLDIINASAPYEVYWHEKSRTYRFKSDFGVVLAIGFDDDDIIENAESYVFSIINVNKMSSPRDLKMRDTVMLIIENFFNMNEAALLYICESGDGKQHMRSRLFEYWFSSYQMKDKFLLMPVSIEDMDGVENFAALIIRKDNPNILEIVAEFSNTVAMFRVKPNSQD
;
A
#
# COMPACT_ATOMS: atom_id res chain seq x y z
N MET A 1 5.18 11.07 8.59
CA MET A 1 6.30 10.66 7.69
C MET A 1 7.17 11.82 7.27
N LYS A 2 8.45 11.58 6.97
CA LYS A 2 9.27 12.51 6.21
C LYS A 2 8.74 12.65 4.78
N PRO A 3 8.71 13.86 4.20
CA PRO A 3 8.30 14.07 2.81
C PRO A 3 9.16 13.27 1.82
N LEU A 4 8.54 12.79 0.75
CA LEU A 4 9.24 12.10 -0.34
C LEU A 4 9.92 13.13 -1.25
N SER A 5 11.02 12.72 -1.89
CA SER A 5 11.75 13.56 -2.84
C SER A 5 11.18 13.39 -4.25
N LEU A 6 10.40 14.38 -4.72
CA LEU A 6 9.87 14.41 -6.08
C LEU A 6 10.97 14.41 -7.13
N ASP A 7 12.09 15.11 -6.89
CA ASP A 7 13.22 15.15 -7.83
C ASP A 7 13.82 13.76 -8.04
N ILE A 8 14.00 13.00 -6.96
CA ILE A 8 14.53 11.62 -7.03
C ILE A 8 13.53 10.70 -7.74
N ILE A 9 12.24 10.80 -7.41
CA ILE A 9 11.19 9.99 -8.05
C ILE A 9 11.12 10.30 -9.55
N ASN A 10 11.02 11.58 -9.92
CA ASN A 10 10.84 12.02 -11.30
C ASN A 10 12.08 11.86 -12.17
N ALA A 11 13.26 11.65 -11.58
CA ALA A 11 14.46 11.29 -12.33
C ALA A 11 14.36 9.91 -13.01
N SER A 12 13.46 9.03 -12.55
CA SER A 12 13.30 7.67 -13.09
C SER A 12 11.84 7.28 -13.40
N ALA A 13 10.86 8.01 -12.85
CA ALA A 13 9.46 7.69 -13.03
C ALA A 13 9.01 7.87 -14.50
N PRO A 14 8.32 6.88 -15.10
CA PRO A 14 7.73 7.04 -16.43
C PRO A 14 6.67 8.14 -16.51
N TYR A 15 6.00 8.43 -15.39
CA TYR A 15 5.04 9.52 -15.27
C TYR A 15 5.49 10.52 -14.23
N GLU A 16 5.37 11.81 -14.56
CA GLU A 16 5.69 12.90 -13.66
C GLU A 16 4.78 12.87 -12.42
N VAL A 17 5.40 12.70 -11.27
CA VAL A 17 4.77 12.71 -9.96
C VAL A 17 4.81 14.12 -9.40
N TYR A 18 3.68 14.60 -8.92
CA TYR A 18 3.54 15.90 -8.28
C TYR A 18 2.82 15.77 -6.94
N TRP A 19 3.10 16.69 -6.03
CA TRP A 19 2.38 16.80 -4.77
C TRP A 19 1.06 17.54 -4.98
N HIS A 20 -0.05 16.99 -4.51
CA HIS A 20 -1.36 17.63 -4.56
C HIS A 20 -1.78 18.08 -3.16
N GLU A 21 -1.62 19.38 -2.90
CA GLU A 21 -1.81 20.00 -1.58
C GLU A 21 -3.16 19.70 -0.94
N LYS A 22 -4.26 19.85 -1.70
CA LYS A 22 -5.61 19.75 -1.12
C LYS A 22 -5.94 18.37 -0.58
N SER A 23 -5.44 17.31 -1.21
CA SER A 23 -5.66 15.94 -0.73
C SER A 23 -4.46 15.35 0.00
N ARG A 24 -3.34 16.09 0.07
CA ARG A 24 -2.09 15.63 0.66
C ARG A 24 -1.63 14.27 0.12
N THR A 25 -1.66 14.12 -1.21
CA THR A 25 -1.25 12.89 -1.90
C THR A 25 -0.23 13.18 -2.98
N TYR A 26 0.64 12.21 -3.26
CA TYR A 26 1.44 12.19 -4.49
C TYR A 26 0.57 11.74 -5.66
N ARG A 27 0.62 12.43 -6.79
CA ARG A 27 -0.24 12.15 -7.94
C ARG A 27 0.55 12.10 -9.22
N PHE A 28 0.02 11.36 -10.18
CA PHE A 28 0.49 11.41 -11.56
C PHE A 28 -0.68 11.13 -12.51
N LYS A 29 -0.53 11.56 -13.76
CA LYS A 29 -1.49 11.29 -14.84
C LYS A 29 -0.82 10.41 -15.88
N SER A 30 -1.44 9.28 -16.23
CA SER A 30 -0.92 8.40 -17.28
C SER A 30 -1.21 8.93 -18.69
N ASP A 31 -0.56 8.33 -19.69
CA ASP A 31 -0.80 8.62 -21.12
C ASP A 31 -2.26 8.33 -21.53
N PHE A 32 -2.94 7.44 -20.79
CA PHE A 32 -4.34 7.07 -20.99
C PHE A 32 -5.32 7.99 -20.25
N GLY A 33 -4.82 9.03 -19.58
CA GLY A 33 -5.62 10.01 -18.86
C GLY A 33 -6.07 9.58 -17.46
N VAL A 34 -5.70 8.38 -16.98
CA VAL A 34 -5.99 7.95 -15.60
C VAL A 34 -5.16 8.78 -14.62
N VAL A 35 -5.80 9.30 -13.57
CA VAL A 35 -5.12 10.05 -12.52
C VAL A 35 -5.10 9.21 -11.25
N LEU A 36 -3.91 8.76 -10.85
CA LEU A 36 -3.73 8.08 -9.57
C LEU A 36 -3.27 9.08 -8.50
N ALA A 37 -3.80 8.90 -7.30
CA ALA A 37 -3.33 9.52 -6.08
C ALA A 37 -2.83 8.45 -5.12
N ILE A 38 -1.65 8.69 -4.57
CA ILE A 38 -0.95 7.83 -3.63
C ILE A 38 -0.93 8.53 -2.28
N GLY A 39 -1.57 7.91 -1.31
CA GLY A 39 -1.67 8.39 0.06
C GLY A 39 -0.86 7.54 1.03
N PHE A 40 -0.41 8.19 2.09
CA PHE A 40 0.26 7.60 3.24
C PHE A 40 -0.34 8.28 4.47
N ASP A 41 -1.36 7.65 5.03
CA ASP A 41 -2.06 8.13 6.22
C ASP A 41 -1.45 7.46 7.45
N ASP A 42 -1.39 8.16 8.58
CA ASP A 42 -0.89 7.58 9.83
C ASP A 42 -1.71 6.33 10.18
N ASP A 43 -1.04 5.29 10.64
CA ASP A 43 -1.65 4.03 11.06
C ASP A 43 -1.56 3.85 12.58
N ASP A 44 -2.63 3.29 13.16
CA ASP A 44 -2.72 2.95 14.58
C ASP A 44 -2.76 1.42 14.80
N ILE A 45 -2.64 0.61 13.74
CA ILE A 45 -2.70 -0.87 13.81
C ILE A 45 -1.39 -1.48 14.31
N ILE A 46 -0.25 -0.88 13.94
CA ILE A 46 1.08 -1.27 14.45
C ILE A 46 1.50 -0.20 15.47
N GLU A 47 1.37 -0.51 16.75
CA GLU A 47 1.60 0.42 17.86
C GLU A 47 3.08 0.64 18.16
N ASN A 48 3.92 -0.39 17.94
CA ASN A 48 5.33 -0.36 18.37
C ASN A 48 6.31 0.06 17.28
N ALA A 49 5.83 0.52 16.12
CA ALA A 49 6.66 1.00 15.03
C ALA A 49 6.00 2.14 14.26
N GLU A 50 6.81 2.90 13.52
CA GLU A 50 6.27 3.87 12.58
C GLU A 50 5.57 3.11 11.43
N SER A 51 4.27 3.31 11.25
CA SER A 51 3.48 2.67 10.21
C SER A 51 2.52 3.65 9.52
N TYR A 52 2.14 3.32 8.29
CA TYR A 52 1.22 4.12 7.50
C TYR A 52 0.28 3.25 6.67
N VAL A 53 -0.98 3.67 6.54
CA VAL A 53 -1.91 3.12 5.56
C VAL A 53 -1.52 3.67 4.17
N PHE A 54 -1.12 2.76 3.29
CA PHE A 54 -0.80 3.04 1.89
C PHE A 54 -2.06 2.89 1.03
N SER A 55 -2.41 3.94 0.29
CA SER A 55 -3.58 3.95 -0.59
C SER A 55 -3.23 4.24 -2.05
N ILE A 56 -3.91 3.54 -2.97
CA ILE A 56 -3.87 3.82 -4.42
C ILE A 56 -5.28 4.19 -4.85
N ILE A 57 -5.50 5.48 -5.14
CA ILE A 57 -6.81 6.04 -5.43
C ILE A 57 -6.87 6.44 -6.90
N ASN A 58 -7.84 5.90 -7.63
CA ASN A 58 -8.15 6.33 -9.00
C ASN A 58 -9.12 7.53 -8.97
N VAL A 59 -8.56 8.74 -8.99
CA VAL A 59 -9.27 9.99 -8.69
C VAL A 59 -10.37 10.29 -9.70
N ASN A 60 -10.12 10.02 -10.99
CA ASN A 60 -11.06 10.30 -12.06
C ASN A 60 -11.90 9.09 -12.48
N LYS A 61 -11.78 7.96 -11.75
CA LYS A 61 -12.57 6.73 -11.94
C LYS A 61 -12.51 6.15 -13.36
N MET A 62 -11.49 6.50 -14.14
CA MET A 62 -11.28 5.95 -15.48
C MET A 62 -10.78 4.50 -15.38
N SER A 63 -11.20 3.62 -16.29
CA SER A 63 -10.74 2.24 -16.28
C SER A 63 -9.22 2.14 -16.35
N SER A 64 -8.62 1.29 -15.51
CA SER A 64 -7.17 1.09 -15.49
C SER A 64 -6.71 0.37 -16.77
N PRO A 65 -5.76 0.93 -17.55
CA PRO A 65 -5.37 0.45 -18.88
C PRO A 65 -4.43 -0.77 -18.87
N ARG A 66 -4.15 -1.40 -17.72
CA ARG A 66 -3.09 -2.43 -17.53
C ARG A 66 -1.72 -1.95 -18.02
N ASP A 67 -1.37 -0.73 -17.64
CA ASP A 67 -0.15 -0.06 -18.05
C ASP A 67 1.00 -0.27 -17.04
N LEU A 68 2.12 -0.82 -17.52
CA LEU A 68 3.31 -1.08 -16.69
C LEU A 68 4.01 0.21 -16.26
N LYS A 69 3.86 1.32 -17.00
CA LYS A 69 4.41 2.61 -16.58
C LYS A 69 3.74 3.10 -15.29
N MET A 70 2.44 2.82 -15.12
CA MET A 70 1.73 3.13 -13.87
C MET A 70 2.28 2.30 -12.72
N ARG A 71 2.50 0.99 -12.93
CA ARG A 71 3.17 0.12 -11.94
C ARG A 71 4.52 0.72 -11.53
N ASP A 72 5.37 1.00 -12.50
CA ASP A 72 6.75 1.44 -12.25
C ASP A 72 6.78 2.78 -11.51
N THR A 73 5.87 3.70 -11.86
CA THR A 73 5.72 4.98 -11.14
C THR A 73 5.29 4.76 -9.69
N VAL A 74 4.29 3.90 -9.43
CA VAL A 74 3.83 3.58 -8.06
C VAL A 74 4.96 2.93 -7.25
N MET A 75 5.71 2.00 -7.85
CA MET A 75 6.81 1.32 -7.17
C MET A 75 7.96 2.26 -6.81
N LEU A 76 8.27 3.24 -7.67
CA LEU A 76 9.27 4.27 -7.36
C LEU A 76 8.83 5.21 -6.21
N ILE A 77 7.54 5.49 -6.10
CA ILE A 77 6.99 6.24 -4.96
C ILE A 77 7.16 5.42 -3.66
N ILE A 78 6.83 4.13 -3.68
CA ILE A 78 7.02 3.22 -2.54
C ILE A 78 8.51 3.09 -2.17
N GLU A 79 9.40 2.94 -3.17
CA GLU A 79 10.84 2.88 -2.94
C GLU A 79 11.36 4.16 -2.30
N ASN A 80 10.94 5.33 -2.80
CA ASN A 80 11.35 6.60 -2.20
C ASN A 80 10.80 6.77 -0.78
N PHE A 81 9.56 6.35 -0.52
CA PHE A 81 9.01 6.32 0.85
C PHE A 81 9.96 5.57 1.80
N PHE A 82 10.38 4.36 1.43
CA PHE A 82 11.26 3.51 2.25
C PHE A 82 12.72 3.97 2.30
N ASN A 83 13.15 4.85 1.38
CA ASN A 83 14.45 5.51 1.46
C ASN A 83 14.45 6.67 2.46
N MET A 84 13.29 7.28 2.70
CA MET A 84 13.14 8.42 3.60
C MET A 84 12.68 8.01 5.00
N ASN A 85 11.90 6.93 5.09
CA ASN A 85 11.20 6.50 6.29
C ASN A 85 11.55 5.04 6.63
N GLU A 86 11.97 4.81 7.87
CA GLU A 86 12.16 3.46 8.44
C GLU A 86 10.85 3.00 9.05
N ALA A 87 9.86 2.75 8.19
CA ALA A 87 8.48 2.50 8.59
C ALA A 87 7.93 1.21 7.94
N ALA A 88 6.75 0.80 8.38
CA ALA A 88 5.92 -0.21 7.74
C ALA A 88 4.81 0.46 6.89
N LEU A 89 4.36 -0.21 5.84
CA LEU A 89 3.15 0.18 5.11
C LEU A 89 2.10 -0.91 5.23
N LEU A 90 0.86 -0.50 5.49
CA LEU A 90 -0.32 -1.34 5.41
C LEU A 90 -1.11 -0.97 4.15
N TYR A 91 -1.16 -1.88 3.19
CA TYR A 91 -1.99 -1.74 2.00
C TYR A 91 -3.34 -2.41 2.27
N ILE A 92 -4.43 -1.63 2.33
CA ILE A 92 -5.78 -2.15 2.54
C ILE A 92 -6.60 -1.92 1.26
N CYS A 93 -7.18 -2.98 0.72
CA CYS A 93 -8.01 -2.89 -0.47
C CYS A 93 -9.43 -2.44 -0.09
N GLU A 94 -9.86 -1.27 -0.59
CA GLU A 94 -11.26 -0.84 -0.48
C GLU A 94 -12.21 -1.90 -1.09
N SER A 95 -13.26 -2.25 -0.35
CA SER A 95 -14.26 -3.27 -0.72
C SER A 95 -15.59 -2.68 -1.24
N GLY A 96 -15.77 -1.36 -1.19
CA GLY A 96 -17.04 -0.68 -1.50
C GLY A 96 -17.60 -0.88 -2.92
N ASP A 97 -16.78 -1.34 -3.88
CA ASP A 97 -17.22 -1.65 -5.25
C ASP A 97 -17.07 -3.13 -5.64
N GLY A 98 -16.78 -4.01 -4.69
CA GLY A 98 -16.60 -5.45 -4.91
C GLY A 98 -15.36 -5.84 -5.70
N LYS A 99 -14.41 -4.92 -5.93
CA LYS A 99 -13.17 -5.19 -6.70
C LYS A 99 -11.94 -5.41 -5.84
N GLN A 100 -12.08 -5.57 -4.52
CA GLN A 100 -10.97 -5.74 -3.59
C GLN A 100 -10.06 -6.91 -3.97
N HIS A 101 -10.62 -8.04 -4.40
CA HIS A 101 -9.84 -9.21 -4.84
C HIS A 101 -9.01 -8.92 -6.10
N MET A 102 -9.55 -8.13 -7.03
CA MET A 102 -8.84 -7.70 -8.24
C MET A 102 -7.72 -6.71 -7.91
N ARG A 103 -7.96 -5.81 -6.94
CA ARG A 103 -6.95 -4.85 -6.45
C ARG A 103 -5.79 -5.56 -5.75
N SER A 104 -6.07 -6.51 -4.85
CA SER A 104 -5.03 -7.29 -4.16
C SER A 104 -4.16 -8.03 -5.16
N ARG A 105 -4.80 -8.78 -6.06
CA ARG A 105 -4.09 -9.55 -7.11
C ARG A 105 -3.23 -8.67 -8.01
N LEU A 106 -3.75 -7.50 -8.41
CA LEU A 106 -2.99 -6.57 -9.26
C LEU A 106 -1.78 -6.03 -8.52
N PHE A 107 -1.94 -5.64 -7.25
CA PHE A 107 -0.86 -5.10 -6.45
C PHE A 107 0.22 -6.15 -6.14
N GLU A 108 -0.16 -7.37 -5.78
CA GLU A 108 0.77 -8.49 -5.59
C GLU A 108 1.54 -8.80 -6.88
N TYR A 109 0.89 -8.74 -8.04
CA TYR A 109 1.54 -8.88 -9.34
C TYR A 109 2.53 -7.73 -9.62
N TRP A 110 2.14 -6.50 -9.32
CA TRP A 110 3.01 -5.34 -9.43
C TRP A 110 4.26 -5.51 -8.58
N PHE A 111 4.10 -5.90 -7.32
CA PHE A 111 5.20 -6.04 -6.38
C PHE A 111 6.15 -7.19 -6.74
N SER A 112 5.61 -8.36 -7.08
CA SER A 112 6.39 -9.56 -7.44
C SER A 112 7.16 -9.45 -8.76
N SER A 113 6.73 -8.53 -9.64
CA SER A 113 7.40 -8.24 -10.92
C SER A 113 8.37 -7.07 -10.87
N TYR A 114 8.45 -6.35 -9.75
CA TYR A 114 9.34 -5.20 -9.61
C TYR A 114 10.77 -5.61 -9.25
N GLN A 115 11.75 -4.92 -9.83
CA GLN A 115 13.18 -5.24 -9.71
C GLN A 115 13.70 -5.27 -8.26
N MET A 116 13.14 -4.44 -7.36
CA MET A 116 13.58 -4.33 -5.96
C MET A 116 12.82 -5.24 -5.00
N LYS A 117 11.98 -6.17 -5.49
CA LYS A 117 11.15 -7.04 -4.65
C LYS A 117 11.94 -7.77 -3.55
N ASP A 118 13.19 -8.12 -3.81
CA ASP A 118 14.01 -8.89 -2.87
C ASP A 118 14.42 -8.08 -1.64
N LYS A 119 14.37 -6.74 -1.69
CA LYS A 119 14.64 -5.84 -0.56
C LYS A 119 13.47 -5.73 0.42
N PHE A 120 12.27 -6.13 0.00
CA PHE A 120 11.06 -5.94 0.77
C PHE A 120 10.39 -7.28 1.10
N LEU A 121 9.73 -7.32 2.25
CA LEU A 121 8.75 -8.33 2.59
C LEU A 121 7.37 -7.79 2.20
N LEU A 122 6.62 -8.58 1.44
CA LEU A 122 5.19 -8.40 1.22
C LEU A 122 4.48 -9.58 1.89
N MET A 123 3.62 -9.29 2.87
CA MET A 123 2.83 -10.29 3.57
C MET A 123 1.33 -10.01 3.33
N PRO A 124 0.74 -10.59 2.26
CA PRO A 124 -0.68 -10.44 1.97
C PRO A 124 -1.51 -11.32 2.91
N VAL A 125 -2.68 -10.81 3.29
CA VAL A 125 -3.66 -11.50 4.13
C VAL A 125 -5.07 -11.24 3.60
N SER A 126 -5.95 -12.23 3.77
CA SER A 126 -7.39 -12.03 3.66
C SER A 126 -8.08 -12.29 5.00
N ILE A 127 -9.11 -11.50 5.29
CA ILE A 127 -9.89 -11.54 6.53
C ILE A 127 -11.36 -11.49 6.11
N GLU A 128 -12.11 -12.52 6.47
CA GLU A 128 -13.56 -12.52 6.31
C GLU A 128 -14.18 -11.76 7.49
N ASP A 129 -15.00 -10.75 7.20
CA ASP A 129 -15.75 -10.03 8.24
C ASP A 129 -17.02 -10.78 8.68
N MET A 130 -17.78 -10.18 9.60
CA MET A 130 -18.99 -10.80 10.15
C MET A 130 -20.10 -11.03 9.11
N ASP A 131 -20.07 -10.28 8.00
CA ASP A 131 -21.04 -10.39 6.91
C ASP A 131 -20.59 -11.39 5.83
N GLY A 132 -19.45 -12.07 6.05
CA GLY A 132 -18.88 -13.02 5.09
C GLY A 132 -18.13 -12.35 3.94
N VAL A 133 -17.83 -11.05 4.04
CA VAL A 133 -17.08 -10.33 3.00
C VAL A 133 -15.59 -10.49 3.23
N GLU A 134 -14.90 -11.00 2.21
CA GLU A 134 -13.45 -11.12 2.22
C GLU A 134 -12.80 -9.75 1.98
N ASN A 135 -12.06 -9.28 2.98
CA ASN A 135 -11.26 -8.07 2.98
C ASN A 135 -9.78 -8.42 2.81
N PHE A 136 -9.07 -7.67 1.96
CA PHE A 136 -7.67 -7.93 1.63
C PHE A 136 -6.78 -6.83 2.18
N ALA A 137 -5.71 -7.22 2.86
CA ALA A 137 -4.68 -6.33 3.32
C ALA A 137 -3.29 -6.91 3.05
N ALA A 138 -2.25 -6.08 3.10
CA ALA A 138 -0.88 -6.55 3.07
C ALA A 138 0.03 -5.66 3.90
N LEU A 139 0.92 -6.28 4.66
CA LEU A 139 2.07 -5.61 5.25
C LEU A 139 3.18 -5.53 4.20
N ILE A 140 3.78 -4.34 4.05
CA ILE A 140 4.96 -4.09 3.24
C ILE A 140 6.02 -3.48 4.14
N ILE A 141 7.21 -4.07 4.17
CA ILE A 141 8.32 -3.57 4.99
C ILE A 141 9.66 -3.90 4.34
N ARG A 142 10.68 -3.07 4.55
CA ARG A 142 12.06 -3.41 4.17
C ARG A 142 12.58 -4.57 5.03
N LYS A 143 13.30 -5.51 4.39
CA LYS A 143 13.92 -6.64 5.09
C LYS A 143 15.04 -6.26 6.05
N ASP A 144 15.63 -5.08 5.88
CA ASP A 144 16.67 -4.52 6.74
C ASP A 144 16.13 -3.54 7.81
N ASN A 145 14.80 -3.42 7.95
CA ASN A 145 14.22 -2.67 9.07
C ASN A 145 14.60 -3.36 10.40
N PRO A 146 15.18 -2.64 11.38
CA PRO A 146 15.67 -3.24 12.62
C PRO A 146 14.56 -3.89 13.47
N ASN A 147 13.32 -3.44 13.32
CA ASN A 147 12.16 -3.90 14.08
C ASN A 147 11.28 -4.89 13.28
N ILE A 148 11.77 -5.43 12.15
CA ILE A 148 10.97 -6.28 11.26
C ILE A 148 10.29 -7.47 11.96
N LEU A 149 10.98 -8.12 12.90
CA LEU A 149 10.43 -9.29 13.61
C LEU A 149 9.24 -8.90 14.49
N GLU A 150 9.36 -7.77 15.19
CA GLU A 150 8.31 -7.25 16.07
C GLU A 150 7.10 -6.79 15.25
N ILE A 151 7.34 -6.02 14.19
CA ILE A 151 6.28 -5.53 13.29
C ILE A 151 5.52 -6.69 12.64
N VAL A 152 6.24 -7.71 12.16
CA VAL A 152 5.60 -8.90 11.55
C VAL A 152 4.80 -9.68 12.59
N ALA A 153 5.31 -9.81 13.82
CA ALA A 153 4.59 -10.49 14.90
C ALA A 153 3.31 -9.72 15.29
N GLU A 154 3.40 -8.41 15.46
CA GLU A 154 2.28 -7.53 15.76
C GLU A 154 1.21 -7.59 14.66
N PHE A 155 1.61 -7.41 13.40
CA PHE A 155 0.70 -7.55 12.26
C PHE A 155 0.01 -8.92 12.23
N SER A 156 0.76 -10.01 12.46
CA SER A 156 0.21 -11.36 12.49
C SER A 156 -0.81 -11.54 13.62
N ASN A 157 -0.52 -10.98 14.80
CA ASN A 157 -1.42 -11.02 15.95
C ASN A 157 -2.70 -10.23 15.68
N THR A 158 -2.60 -9.03 15.10
CA THR A 158 -3.75 -8.22 14.73
C THR A 158 -4.64 -8.93 13.72
N VAL A 159 -4.05 -9.53 12.67
CA VAL A 159 -4.80 -10.33 11.70
C VAL A 159 -5.49 -11.53 12.37
N ALA A 160 -4.84 -12.18 13.33
CA ALA A 160 -5.44 -13.28 14.08
C ALA A 160 -6.62 -12.81 14.93
N MET A 161 -6.52 -11.66 15.61
CA MET A 161 -7.61 -11.09 16.40
C MET A 161 -8.85 -10.81 15.55
N PHE A 162 -8.69 -10.25 14.35
CA PHE A 162 -9.82 -10.00 13.44
C PHE A 162 -10.48 -11.28 12.89
N ARG A 163 -9.80 -12.44 12.96
CA ARG A 163 -10.36 -13.73 12.56
C ARG A 163 -11.13 -14.43 13.67
N VAL A 164 -10.93 -14.02 14.93
CA VAL A 164 -11.62 -14.62 16.08
C VAL A 164 -12.96 -13.90 16.26
N LYS A 165 -14.07 -14.62 16.12
CA LYS A 165 -15.39 -14.08 16.51
C LYS A 165 -15.32 -13.74 18.00
N PRO A 166 -15.75 -12.54 18.44
CA PRO A 166 -15.87 -12.27 19.86
C PRO A 166 -16.78 -13.34 20.47
N ASN A 167 -16.27 -14.06 21.47
CA ASN A 167 -17.10 -15.00 22.21
C ASN A 167 -18.26 -14.19 22.81
N SER A 168 -19.49 -14.51 22.41
CA SER A 168 -20.69 -14.09 23.12
C SER A 168 -20.57 -14.64 24.54
N GLN A 169 -20.10 -13.82 25.47
CA GLN A 169 -20.35 -14.07 26.88
C GLN A 169 -21.83 -13.77 27.10
N ASP A 170 -22.64 -14.83 27.02
CA ASP A 170 -23.97 -14.88 27.61
C ASP A 170 -23.89 -14.80 29.14
#